data_AF-A0A6N9C1Y0-F1
#
_entry.id   AF-A0A6N9C1Y0-F1
#
_cell.length_a   1.000
_cell.length_b   1.000
_cell.length_c   1.000
_cell.angle_alpha   90.00
_cell.angle_beta   90.00
_cell.angle_gamma   90.00
#
_symmetry.space_group_name_H-M   'P 1'
#
loop_
_entity.id
_entity.type
_entity.pdbx_description
1 polymer ?
#
loop_
_entity_poly.entity_id
_entity_poly.type
_entity_poly.pdbx_seq_one_letter_code
_entity_poly.pdbx_strand_id
1 'polypeptide(L)'
;MELTNDGDWWFVASEFDWLRAPSAHYSERSELFEQMVPFPEQGPGSHRSEIYVSAFASRAYVMQDDAVWWIVGQPPPLADLPHRDAVPPWCVNVLAFRFG
;
A
#
# COMPACT_ATOMS: atom_id res chain seq x y z
N MET A 1 -2.76 -9.20 -9.90
CA MET A 1 -2.90 -7.86 -9.29
C MET A 1 -4.07 -7.17 -9.96
N GLU A 2 -4.92 -6.51 -9.18
CA GLU A 2 -6.12 -5.81 -9.60
C GLU A 2 -6.12 -4.41 -8.98
N LEU A 3 -6.57 -3.42 -9.75
CA LEU A 3 -6.75 -2.05 -9.30
C LEU A 3 -8.24 -1.72 -9.36
N THR A 4 -8.83 -1.40 -8.21
CA THR A 4 -10.25 -1.07 -8.08
C THR A 4 -10.41 0.31 -7.47
N ASN A 5 -11.44 1.03 -7.87
CA ASN A 5 -11.83 2.30 -7.27
C ASN A 5 -13.23 2.15 -6.65
N ASP A 6 -13.40 2.63 -5.42
CA ASP A 6 -14.69 2.75 -4.75
C ASP A 6 -14.76 4.12 -4.06
N GLY A 7 -15.59 5.00 -4.63
CA GLY A 7 -15.65 6.42 -4.26
C GLY A 7 -14.27 7.10 -4.34
N ASP A 8 -13.84 7.69 -3.23
CA ASP A 8 -12.56 8.41 -3.15
C ASP A 8 -11.34 7.47 -2.98
N TRP A 9 -11.56 6.18 -2.81
CA TRP A 9 -10.51 5.21 -2.51
C TRP A 9 -10.10 4.40 -3.73
N TRP A 10 -8.80 4.14 -3.82
CA TRP A 10 -8.16 3.23 -4.74
C TRP A 10 -7.61 2.05 -3.95
N PHE A 11 -7.78 0.85 -4.51
CA PHE A 11 -7.36 -0.42 -3.92
C PHE A 11 -6.48 -1.15 -4.93
N VAL A 12 -5.26 -1.44 -4.54
CA VAL A 12 -4.37 -2.36 -5.26
C VAL A 12 -4.38 -3.68 -4.52
N ALA A 13 -4.91 -4.71 -5.15
CA ALA A 13 -5.11 -6.05 -4.60
C ALA A 13 -4.21 -7.05 -5.33
N SER A 14 -3.48 -7.91 -4.63
CA SER A 14 -2.79 -9.03 -5.28
C SER A 14 -2.55 -10.24 -4.36
N GLU A 15 -2.44 -11.42 -4.98
CA GLU A 15 -2.10 -12.67 -4.29
C GLU A 15 -0.63 -12.71 -3.86
N PHE A 16 0.24 -12.00 -4.57
CA PHE A 16 1.65 -11.86 -4.21
C PHE A 16 1.80 -10.73 -3.19
N ASP A 17 2.58 -10.96 -2.14
CA ASP A 17 3.00 -9.90 -1.23
C ASP A 17 4.19 -9.14 -1.84
N TRP A 18 3.88 -8.15 -2.69
CA TRP A 18 4.90 -7.33 -3.35
C TRP A 18 5.61 -6.37 -2.39
N LEU A 19 5.07 -6.18 -1.18
CA LEU A 19 5.69 -5.38 -0.11
C LEU A 19 6.83 -6.15 0.58
N ARG A 20 6.81 -7.49 0.57
CA ARG A 20 7.88 -8.35 1.13
C ARG A 20 8.82 -8.94 0.08
N ALA A 21 9.13 -8.20 -1.00
CA ALA A 21 10.05 -8.69 -2.03
C ALA A 21 11.40 -9.17 -1.41
N PRO A 22 11.94 -10.34 -1.80
CA PRO A 22 12.96 -11.08 -1.02
C PRO A 22 14.31 -10.38 -0.78
N SER A 23 14.59 -9.28 -1.48
CA SER A 23 15.86 -8.53 -1.41
C SER A 23 15.81 -7.31 -0.48
N ALA A 24 14.67 -7.06 0.17
CA ALA A 24 14.43 -5.90 0.99
C ALA A 24 14.83 -6.14 2.46
N HIS A 25 16.00 -5.66 2.87
CA HIS A 25 16.44 -5.60 4.27
C HIS A 25 15.70 -4.50 5.06
N TYR A 26 14.37 -4.47 5.03
CA TYR A 26 13.60 -3.51 5.83
C TYR A 26 13.12 -4.16 7.11
N SER A 27 13.50 -3.57 8.24
CA SER A 27 13.06 -3.98 9.57
C SER A 27 11.58 -3.66 9.80
N GLU A 28 11.11 -2.56 9.20
CA GLU A 28 9.75 -2.05 9.37
C GLU A 28 9.10 -1.73 8.01
N ARG A 29 7.80 -2.05 7.86
CA ARG A 29 7.06 -1.83 6.60
C ARG A 29 6.94 -0.34 6.22
N SER A 30 7.01 0.56 7.20
CA SER A 30 7.05 2.01 7.01
C SER A 30 8.26 2.43 6.15
N GLU A 31 9.39 1.74 6.27
CA GLU A 31 10.61 2.06 5.52
C GLU A 31 10.42 1.94 3.99
N LEU A 32 9.50 1.07 3.53
CA LEU A 32 9.13 0.93 2.12
C LEU A 32 8.48 2.18 1.53
N PHE A 33 7.82 2.98 2.37
CA PHE A 33 7.04 4.15 1.97
C PHE A 33 7.74 5.46 2.33
N GLU A 34 8.76 5.42 3.19
CA GLU A 34 9.49 6.58 3.68
C GLU A 34 10.81 6.84 2.92
N GLN A 35 11.44 5.82 2.35
CA GLN A 35 12.76 5.97 1.74
C GLN A 35 12.70 5.79 0.23
N MET A 36 13.14 6.83 -0.50
CA MET A 36 13.71 6.66 -1.83
C MET A 36 15.04 5.90 -1.69
N VAL A 37 14.98 4.59 -1.49
CA VAL A 37 16.18 3.77 -1.59
C VAL A 37 16.53 3.69 -3.07
N PRO A 38 17.71 4.19 -3.49
CA PRO A 38 18.16 3.95 -4.84
C PRO A 38 18.18 2.44 -5.04
N PHE A 39 17.46 1.96 -6.04
CA PHE A 39 17.47 0.57 -6.48
C PHE A 39 18.42 0.49 -7.69
N PRO A 40 19.76 0.56 -7.49
CA PRO A 40 20.72 0.67 -8.59
C PRO A 40 20.66 -0.53 -9.55
N GLU A 41 20.18 -1.68 -9.08
CA GLU A 41 19.98 -2.89 -9.88
C GLU A 41 18.90 -2.74 -10.96
N GLN A 42 17.98 -1.78 -10.84
CA GLN A 42 16.93 -1.48 -11.84
C GLN A 42 17.16 -0.18 -12.61
N GLY A 43 18.30 0.49 -12.39
CA GLY A 43 18.75 1.64 -13.18
C GLY A 43 18.34 3.03 -12.66
N PRO A 44 18.80 4.11 -13.31
CA PRO A 44 18.80 5.49 -12.79
C PRO A 44 17.42 6.13 -12.54
N GLY A 45 16.34 5.48 -12.96
CA GLY A 45 14.95 5.92 -12.78
C GLY A 45 14.08 4.93 -12.01
N SER A 46 14.70 3.96 -11.33
CA SER A 46 13.95 2.97 -10.56
C SER A 46 13.39 3.60 -9.29
N HIS A 47 12.14 4.05 -9.39
CA HIS A 47 11.34 4.49 -8.26
C HIS A 47 10.27 3.43 -7.97
N ARG A 48 10.06 3.13 -6.69
CA ARG A 48 8.96 2.27 -6.25
C ARG A 48 7.65 3.05 -6.33
N SER A 49 6.64 2.49 -7.00
CA SER A 49 5.34 3.14 -7.19
C SER A 49 4.65 3.48 -5.87
N GLU A 50 4.96 2.74 -4.80
CA GLU A 50 4.52 2.95 -3.43
C GLU A 50 4.93 4.32 -2.87
N ILE A 51 6.06 4.88 -3.32
CA ILE A 51 6.53 6.21 -2.91
C ILE A 51 5.58 7.29 -3.41
N TYR A 52 4.98 7.12 -4.60
CA TYR A 52 4.00 8.08 -5.09
C TYR A 52 2.71 8.02 -4.28
N VAL A 53 2.35 6.83 -3.79
CA VAL A 53 1.19 6.68 -2.90
C VAL A 53 1.45 7.42 -1.58
N SER A 54 2.62 7.25 -0.95
CA SER A 54 2.92 7.98 0.29
C SER A 54 3.06 9.49 0.10
N ALA A 55 3.58 9.94 -1.04
CA ALA A 55 3.77 11.36 -1.33
C ALA A 55 2.48 12.13 -1.65
N PHE A 56 1.52 11.50 -2.33
CA PHE A 56 0.33 12.19 -2.85
C PHE A 56 -0.98 11.80 -2.17
N ALA A 57 -1.04 10.66 -1.48
CA ALA A 57 -2.26 10.27 -0.80
C ALA A 57 -2.52 11.17 0.41
N SER A 58 -3.78 11.57 0.60
CA SER A 58 -4.22 12.18 1.86
C SER A 58 -4.33 11.14 2.98
N ARG A 59 -4.57 9.88 2.60
CA ARG A 59 -4.62 8.71 3.47
C ARG A 59 -4.21 7.46 2.70
N ALA A 60 -3.42 6.61 3.33
CA ALA A 60 -3.01 5.33 2.77
C ALA A 60 -2.77 4.30 3.87
N TYR A 61 -3.08 3.05 3.59
CA TYR A 61 -2.85 1.95 4.51
C TYR A 61 -2.74 0.62 3.77
N VAL A 62 -2.09 -0.34 4.40
CA VAL A 62 -1.89 -1.70 3.91
C VAL A 62 -2.71 -2.65 4.76
N MET A 63 -3.35 -3.62 4.12
CA MET A 63 -3.95 -4.79 4.76
C MET A 63 -3.22 -6.05 4.29
N GLN A 64 -2.86 -6.92 5.24
CA GLN A 64 -2.27 -8.24 5.00
C GLN A 64 -2.80 -9.18 6.07
N ASP A 65 -3.41 -10.29 5.66
CA ASP A 65 -3.93 -11.33 6.56
C ASP A 65 -4.79 -10.73 7.70
N ASP A 66 -5.74 -9.85 7.33
CA ASP A 66 -6.64 -9.07 8.23
C ASP A 66 -5.97 -8.05 9.16
N ALA A 67 -4.64 -7.97 9.19
CA ALA A 67 -3.93 -6.92 9.90
C ALA A 67 -3.79 -5.67 9.03
N VAL A 68 -3.94 -4.50 9.66
CA VAL A 68 -4.01 -3.20 8.98
C VAL A 68 -2.94 -2.27 9.53
N TRP A 69 -2.15 -1.69 8.64
CA TRP A 69 -1.10 -0.72 8.96
C TRP A 69 -1.33 0.58 8.18
N TRP A 70 -1.47 1.68 8.91
CA TRP A 70 -1.60 2.99 8.31
C TRP A 70 -0.24 3.51 7.87
N ILE A 71 -0.13 3.86 6.59
CA ILE A 71 1.08 4.43 5.98
C ILE A 71 1.00 5.96 6.00
N VAL A 72 -0.15 6.52 5.64
CA VAL A 72 -0.40 7.96 5.65
C VAL A 72 -1.70 8.25 6.39
N GLY A 73 -1.63 9.22 7.31
CA GLY A 73 -2.76 9.60 8.16
C GLY A 73 -2.82 8.82 9.47
N GLN A 74 -3.97 8.85 10.12
CA GLN A 74 -4.24 8.13 11.37
C GLN A 74 -5.44 7.21 11.18
N PRO A 75 -5.49 6.08 11.90
CA PRO A 75 -6.65 5.19 11.89
C PRO A 75 -7.93 5.96 12.28
N PRO A 76 -9.05 5.74 11.56
CA PRO A 76 -10.32 6.36 11.92
C PRO A 76 -10.82 5.84 13.28
N PRO A 77 -11.55 6.65 14.07
CA PRO A 77 -12.06 6.26 15.39
C PRO A 77 -13.07 5.09 15.37
N LEU A 78 -13.79 4.90 14.27
CA LEU A 78 -14.55 3.69 13.97
C LEU A 78 -13.90 3.02 12.77
N ALA A 79 -13.63 1.72 12.88
CA ALA A 79 -12.95 0.90 11.87
C ALA A 79 -13.82 0.61 10.63
N ASP A 80 -14.48 1.61 10.05
CA ASP A 80 -15.05 1.53 8.71
C ASP A 80 -13.92 1.71 7.70
N LEU A 81 -13.15 0.64 7.53
CA LEU A 81 -12.28 0.51 6.37
C LEU A 81 -13.19 0.24 5.16
N PRO A 82 -13.06 0.99 4.05
CA PRO A 82 -13.94 0.90 2.87
C PRO A 82 -13.83 -0.43 2.09
N HIS A 83 -13.23 -1.47 2.67
CA HIS A 83 -12.67 -2.61 1.95
C HIS A 83 -13.59 -3.77 1.64
N ARG A 84 -14.52 -4.07 2.54
CA ARG A 84 -15.11 -5.41 2.59
C ARG A 84 -15.88 -5.79 1.34
N ASP A 85 -16.44 -4.80 0.66
CA ASP A 85 -17.21 -5.00 -0.55
C ASP A 85 -16.48 -4.51 -1.83
N ALA A 86 -15.43 -3.69 -1.68
CA ALA A 86 -14.70 -3.08 -2.79
C ALA A 86 -13.56 -3.96 -3.34
N VAL A 87 -13.03 -4.88 -2.52
CA VAL A 87 -11.90 -5.74 -2.90
C VAL A 87 -12.36 -7.20 -3.03
N PRO A 88 -11.83 -7.98 -3.99
CA PRO A 88 -12.19 -9.38 -4.11
C PRO A 88 -11.93 -10.19 -2.83
N PRO A 89 -12.84 -11.10 -2.42
CA PRO A 89 -12.71 -11.86 -1.16
C PRO A 89 -11.47 -12.76 -1.07
N TRP A 90 -10.88 -13.10 -2.21
CA TRP A 90 -9.68 -13.93 -2.28
C TRP A 90 -8.40 -13.15 -1.93
N CYS A 91 -8.45 -11.82 -1.93
CA CYS A 91 -7.26 -11.01 -1.78
C CYS A 91 -7.00 -10.61 -0.33
N VAL A 92 -5.91 -11.12 0.22
CA VAL A 92 -5.46 -10.81 1.58
C VAL A 92 -4.45 -9.66 1.62
N ASN A 93 -3.80 -9.31 0.50
CA ASN A 93 -2.82 -8.21 0.42
C ASN A 93 -3.39 -7.03 -0.36
N VAL A 94 -3.66 -5.93 0.34
CA VAL A 94 -4.30 -4.75 -0.23
C VAL A 94 -3.52 -3.50 0.17
N LEU A 95 -3.20 -2.65 -0.80
CA LEU A 95 -2.83 -1.27 -0.57
C LEU A 95 -4.05 -0.39 -0.90
N ALA A 96 -4.57 0.30 0.11
CA ALA A 96 -5.64 1.29 -0.08
C ALA A 96 -5.10 2.70 0.09
N PHE A 97 -5.51 3.60 -0.80
CA PHE A 97 -5.16 5.01 -0.72
C PHE A 97 -6.23 5.89 -1.31
N ARG A 98 -6.28 7.14 -0.87
CA ARG A 98 -7.10 8.19 -1.48
C ARG A 98 -6.29 9.45 -1.66
N PHE A 99 -6.53 10.15 -2.77
CA PHE A 99 -5.95 11.47 -2.99
C PHE A 99 -6.74 12.54 -2.21
N GLY A 100 -6.10 13.67 -1.95
CA GLY A 100 -6.71 14.85 -1.31
C GLY A 100 -6.98 15.95 -2.31
#